data_AF-A0A0F9E0U3-F1
#
_entry.id   AF-A0A0F9E0U3-F1
#
_cell.length_a   1.000
_cell.length_b   1.000
_cell.length_c   1.000
_cell.angle_alpha   90.00
_cell.angle_beta   90.00
_cell.angle_gamma   90.00
#
_symmetry.space_group_name_H-M   'P 1'
#
loop_
_entity.id
_entity.type
_entity.pdbx_description
1 polymer ?
#
loop_
_entity_poly.entity_id
_entity_poly.type
_entity_poly.pdbx_seq_one_letter_code
_entity_poly.pdbx_strand_id
1 'polypeptide(L)'
;MARLGTETKPAIVRVQNEHRAQEIASIFDKNGWQFILGIEPDEPEDISDLERLLNPPKPVQTTKISRNDPCPCGSGKKYKKCCG
;
A
#
# COMPACT_ATOMS: atom_id res chain seq x y z
N MET A 1 -9.56 10.66 1.76
CA MET A 1 -9.13 9.52 0.93
C MET A 1 -9.61 8.26 1.61
N ALA A 2 -10.60 7.57 1.06
CA ALA A 2 -11.09 6.32 1.64
C ALA A 2 -10.00 5.23 1.53
N ARG A 3 -9.76 4.51 2.62
CA ARG A 3 -8.87 3.34 2.64
C ARG A 3 -9.47 2.25 1.73
N LEU A 4 -8.63 1.52 1.02
CA LEU A 4 -9.05 0.31 0.29
C LEU A 4 -9.70 -0.66 1.28
N GLY A 5 -10.71 -1.43 0.84
CA GLY A 5 -11.45 -2.36 1.71
C GLY A 5 -12.57 -1.71 2.56
N THR A 6 -13.03 -0.50 2.22
CA THR A 6 -14.15 0.18 2.90
C THR A 6 -15.42 0.19 2.03
N GLU A 7 -16.58 0.50 2.60
CA GLU A 7 -17.89 0.51 1.91
C GLU A 7 -17.91 1.33 0.61
N THR A 8 -17.12 2.41 0.56
CA THR A 8 -16.94 3.25 -0.65
C THR A 8 -15.87 2.76 -1.63
N LYS A 9 -15.00 1.83 -1.24
CA LYS A 9 -13.91 1.27 -2.06
C LYS A 9 -13.68 -0.21 -1.72
N PRO A 10 -14.57 -1.12 -2.15
CA PRO A 10 -14.35 -2.54 -1.98
C PRO A 10 -13.13 -2.98 -2.80
N ALA A 11 -12.38 -3.93 -2.28
CA ALA A 11 -11.28 -4.56 -3.01
C ALA A 11 -11.85 -5.44 -4.12
N ILE A 12 -11.45 -5.20 -5.37
CA ILE A 12 -11.85 -6.06 -6.48
C ILE A 12 -10.80 -7.14 -6.60
N VAL A 13 -11.21 -8.40 -6.49
CA VAL A 13 -10.28 -9.53 -6.58
C VAL A 13 -10.82 -10.55 -7.57
N ARG A 14 -9.95 -10.88 -8.53
CA ARG A 14 -10.23 -11.91 -9.55
C ARG A 14 -9.34 -13.10 -9.30
N VAL A 15 -9.93 -14.28 -9.24
CA VAL A 15 -9.21 -15.54 -9.00
C VAL A 15 -9.53 -16.56 -10.08
N GLN A 16 -8.56 -17.40 -10.40
CA GLN A 16 -8.74 -18.48 -11.39
C GLN A 16 -9.34 -19.75 -10.77
N ASN A 17 -9.19 -19.93 -9.47
CA ASN A 17 -9.51 -21.18 -8.79
C ASN A 17 -10.34 -20.95 -7.52
N GLU A 18 -11.24 -21.89 -7.25
CA GLU A 18 -12.07 -21.89 -6.02
C GLU A 18 -11.22 -21.97 -4.74
N HIS A 19 -10.09 -22.70 -4.78
CA HIS A 19 -9.18 -22.78 -3.63
C HIS A 19 -8.63 -21.40 -3.24
N ARG A 20 -8.26 -20.59 -4.25
CA ARG A 20 -7.82 -19.21 -4.03
C ARG A 20 -8.95 -18.31 -3.59
N ALA A 21 -10.16 -18.48 -4.15
CA ALA A 21 -11.34 -17.75 -3.70
C ALA A 21 -11.55 -17.90 -2.18
N GLN A 22 -11.39 -19.12 -1.68
CA GLN A 22 -11.63 -19.44 -0.28
C GLN A 22 -10.55 -18.88 0.67
N GLU A 23 -9.27 -18.92 0.25
CA GLU A 23 -8.19 -18.29 1.00
C GLU A 23 -8.37 -16.77 1.08
N ILE A 24 -8.68 -16.16 -0.06
CA ILE A 24 -8.90 -14.73 -0.16
C ILE A 24 -10.10 -14.31 0.69
N ALA A 25 -11.24 -15.00 0.57
CA ALA A 25 -12.42 -14.73 1.40
C ALA A 25 -12.11 -14.77 2.90
N SER A 26 -11.31 -15.75 3.34
CA SER A 26 -10.88 -15.88 4.73
C SER A 26 -9.99 -14.72 5.20
N ILE A 27 -9.14 -14.19 4.32
CA ILE A 27 -8.28 -13.03 4.61
C ILE A 27 -9.13 -11.77 4.72
N PHE A 28 -10.05 -11.54 3.77
CA PHE A 28 -10.89 -10.37 3.77
C PHE A 28 -11.83 -10.33 4.99
N ASP A 29 -12.42 -11.47 5.36
CA ASP A 29 -13.26 -11.59 6.56
C ASP A 29 -12.47 -11.31 7.85
N LYS A 30 -11.29 -11.94 8.00
CA LYS A 30 -10.40 -11.70 9.15
C LYS A 30 -9.99 -10.25 9.33
N ASN A 31 -9.82 -9.52 8.23
CA ASN A 31 -9.43 -8.12 8.26
C ASN A 31 -10.63 -7.16 8.24
N GLY A 32 -11.87 -7.67 8.13
CA GLY A 32 -13.09 -6.87 8.05
C GLY A 32 -13.15 -5.99 6.80
N TRP A 33 -12.57 -6.45 5.69
CA TRP A 33 -12.49 -5.70 4.44
C TRP A 33 -13.60 -6.14 3.49
N GLN A 34 -14.28 -5.18 2.87
CA GLN A 34 -15.24 -5.48 1.82
C GLN A 34 -14.52 -5.77 0.49
N PHE A 35 -14.94 -6.83 -0.19
CA PHE A 35 -14.38 -7.27 -1.46
C PHE A 35 -15.46 -7.76 -2.42
N ILE A 36 -15.17 -7.69 -3.71
CA ILE A 36 -15.97 -8.27 -4.79
C ILE A 36 -15.13 -9.38 -5.40
N LEU A 37 -15.60 -10.61 -5.28
CA LEU A 37 -14.94 -11.81 -5.79
C LEU A 37 -15.54 -12.21 -7.15
N GLY A 38 -14.69 -12.25 -8.18
CA GLY A 38 -15.00 -12.86 -9.47
C GLY A 38 -14.14 -14.10 -9.71
N ILE A 39 -14.77 -15.19 -10.17
CA ILE A 39 -14.08 -16.42 -10.57
C ILE A 39 -14.06 -16.45 -12.09
N GLU A 40 -12.93 -16.07 -12.68
CA GLU A 40 -12.72 -16.04 -14.13
C GLU A 40 -11.45 -16.84 -14.46
N PRO A 41 -11.57 -18.06 -15.03
CA PRO A 41 -10.43 -18.95 -15.25
C PRO A 41 -9.50 -18.54 -16.41
N ASP A 42 -9.98 -17.70 -17.33
CA ASP A 42 -9.24 -17.26 -18.53
C ASP A 42 -8.47 -15.94 -18.33
N GLU A 43 -8.74 -15.19 -17.26
CA GLU A 43 -8.08 -13.91 -16.99
C GLU A 43 -6.95 -14.05 -15.94
N PRO A 44 -5.89 -13.23 -16.04
CA PRO A 44 -4.84 -13.20 -15.04
C PRO A 44 -5.41 -12.74 -13.69
N GLU A 45 -4.98 -13.42 -12.63
CA GLU A 45 -5.44 -13.15 -11.27
C GLU A 45 -4.99 -11.76 -10.81
N ASP A 46 -5.96 -10.92 -10.49
CA ASP A 46 -5.68 -9.59 -9.96
C ASP A 46 -5.85 -9.58 -8.45
N ILE A 47 -4.74 -9.78 -7.75
CA ILE A 47 -4.60 -9.66 -6.29
C ILE A 47 -3.95 -8.31 -5.90
N SER A 48 -3.88 -7.36 -6.82
CA SER A 48 -3.18 -6.08 -6.60
C SER A 48 -3.77 -5.31 -5.42
N ASP A 49 -5.08 -5.43 -5.22
CA ASP A 49 -5.79 -4.85 -4.08
C ASP A 49 -5.40 -5.51 -2.75
N LEU A 50 -5.27 -6.85 -2.73
CA LEU A 50 -4.79 -7.58 -1.56
C LEU A 50 -3.37 -7.17 -1.17
N GLU A 51 -2.49 -7.03 -2.17
CA GLU A 51 -1.10 -6.61 -1.95
C GLU A 51 -1.01 -5.17 -1.42
N ARG A 52 -1.83 -4.25 -1.95
CA ARG A 52 -1.90 -2.85 -1.47
C ARG A 52 -2.45 -2.75 -0.04
N LEU A 53 -3.32 -3.67 0.36
CA LEU A 53 -3.86 -3.73 1.72
C LEU A 53 -2.81 -4.24 2.71
N LEU A 54 -2.01 -5.23 2.32
CA LEU A 54 -0.95 -5.79 3.16
C LEU A 54 0.25 -4.83 3.28
N ASN A 55 0.61 -4.15 2.19
CA ASN A 55 1.71 -3.19 2.12
C ASN A 55 1.20 -1.78 1.76
N PRO A 56 0.57 -1.06 2.72
CA PRO A 56 0.21 0.32 2.47
C PRO A 56 1.50 1.12 2.21
N PRO A 57 1.56 1.94 1.15
CA PRO A 57 2.73 2.75 0.87
C PRO A 57 2.98 3.66 2.07
N LYS A 58 4.12 3.44 2.74
CA LYS A 58 4.52 4.29 3.86
C LYS A 58 4.71 5.71 3.31
N PRO A 59 4.09 6.73 3.90
CA PRO A 59 4.35 8.10 3.48
C PRO A 59 5.85 8.33 3.59
N VAL A 60 6.46 8.77 2.49
CA VAL A 60 7.89 9.11 2.46
C VAL A 60 8.07 10.24 3.47
N GLN A 61 8.61 9.91 4.64
CA GLN A 61 9.01 10.91 5.62
C GLN A 61 10.25 11.59 5.07
N THR A 62 10.01 12.62 4.25
CA THR A 62 11.06 13.58 3.94
C THR A 62 11.36 14.31 5.23
N THR A 63 12.50 13.99 5.84
CA THR A 63 13.04 14.78 6.95
C THR A 63 13.22 16.19 6.40
N LYS A 64 12.31 17.10 6.74
CA LYS A 64 12.42 18.51 6.37
C LYS A 64 13.62 19.07 7.11
N ILE A 65 14.80 18.95 6.52
CA ILE A 65 16.02 19.43 7.13
C ILE A 65 15.95 20.95 7.15
N SER A 66 16.08 21.52 8.35
CA SER A 66 16.05 22.97 8.49
C SER A 66 17.28 23.56 7.80
N ARG A 67 17.13 24.71 7.13
CA ARG A 67 18.25 25.40 6.46
C ARG A 67 19.42 25.70 7.41
N ASN A 68 19.18 25.78 8.71
CA ASN A 68 20.20 26.04 9.72
C ASN A 68 20.76 24.77 10.40
N ASP A 69 20.17 23.59 10.19
CA ASP A 69 20.65 22.32 10.75
C ASP A 69 22.00 21.92 10.15
N PRO A 70 22.83 21.15 10.87
CA PRO A 70 24.04 20.56 10.30
C PRO A 70 23.71 19.73 9.06
N CYS A 71 24.52 19.88 8.01
CA CYS A 71 24.33 19.16 6.76
C CYS A 71 24.46 17.64 7.00
N PRO A 72 23.52 16.83 6.49
CA PRO A 72 23.58 15.37 6.61
C PRO A 72 24.75 14.77 5.82
N CYS A 73 25.39 15.55 4.96
CA CYS A 73 26.60 15.20 4.21
C CYS A 73 27.88 15.11 5.07
N GLY A 74 27.81 15.39 6.38
CA GLY A 74 28.95 15.28 7.29
C GLY A 74 29.96 16.42 7.21
N SER A 75 29.70 17.46 6.42
CA SER A 75 30.64 18.59 6.25
C SER A 75 30.73 19.55 7.45
N GLY A 76 29.96 19.33 8.52
CA GLY A 76 29.93 20.21 9.70
C GLY A 76 29.35 21.61 9.48
N LYS A 77 28.91 21.92 8.24
CA LYS A 77 28.33 23.22 7.85
C LYS A 77 26.81 23.16 7.93
N LYS A 78 26.16 24.32 8.13
CA LYS A 78 24.70 24.45 8.06
C LYS A 78 24.19 24.06 6.67
N TYR A 79 23.03 23.41 6.56
CA TYR A 79 22.47 22.88 5.31
C TYR A 79 22.46 23.92 4.18
N LYS A 80 22.02 25.15 4.46
CA LYS A 80 22.01 26.30 3.52
C LYS A 80 23.36 26.77 2.98
N LYS A 81 24.46 26.27 3.53
CA LYS A 81 25.84 26.61 3.12
C LYS A 81 26.56 25.40 2.53
N CYS A 82 25.84 24.31 2.26
CA CYS A 82 26.44 23.04 1.84
C CYS A 82 25.63 22.34 0.75
N CYS A 83 24.45 21.80 1.08
CA CYS A 83 23.61 21.02 0.16
C CYS A 83 22.27 21.69 -0.16
N GLY A 84 22.04 22.90 0.35
CA GLY A 84 20.81 23.67 0.14
C GLY A 84 21.07 25.12 -0.18
#